data_AF-A0A952NAB9-F1
#
_entry.id   AF-A0A952NAB9-F1
#
_cell.length_a   1.000
_cell.length_b   1.000
_cell.length_c   1.000
_cell.angle_alpha   90.00
_cell.angle_beta   90.00
_cell.angle_gamma   90.00
#
_symmetry.space_group_name_H-M   'P 1'
#
loop_
_entity.id
_entity.type
_entity.pdbx_description
1 polymer ?
#
loop_
_entity_poly.entity_id
_entity_poly.type
_entity_poly.pdbx_seq_one_letter_code
_entity_poly.pdbx_strand_id
1 'polypeptide(L)'
;MRIDYKLGDKFDFPLFFTTLALVIIGLVAIYSSTISNPLGKGNFEKQLIALGASTIAFFVVYLFPTKFFRMMTVPSYAFSIFLLIIVLIIGKSAGGAKSWITFGGFSFQPSEYAKISSVMMIAYYLSKQSTNLENLKDIFIVLAIGLAPVGLIMLEPDLGSSFVFFGMILILLFWSGISLFGMFVVLSPALVSVASLFGIYYMLMSLVAVLALLFYFKKDLFLSGSILGFNIASGFFVDYVYDILSPHQQKRIQSFIDPMADPLGSGYNAIQAKVAIGSGGLWGKGFLSGNQTQLQFIPEQWTDFIYCVIGEEFGFV
;
A
#
# COMPACT_ATOMS: atom_id res chain seq x y z
N MET A 1 -25.69 -38.48 5.09
CA MET A 1 -26.28 -37.15 4.82
C MET A 1 -25.37 -36.42 3.85
N ARG A 2 -25.79 -36.21 2.59
CA ARG A 2 -25.13 -35.21 1.72
C ARG A 2 -25.70 -33.86 2.15
N ILE A 3 -24.86 -32.98 2.68
CA ILE A 3 -25.26 -31.61 2.98
C ILE A 3 -25.33 -30.90 1.62
N ASP A 4 -26.54 -30.59 1.16
CA ASP A 4 -26.74 -29.84 -0.08
C ASP A 4 -26.39 -28.37 0.18
N TYR A 5 -25.13 -28.03 -0.07
CA TYR A 5 -24.68 -26.65 -0.05
C TYR A 5 -25.39 -25.88 -1.17
N LYS A 6 -26.10 -24.81 -0.81
CA LYS A 6 -26.64 -23.87 -1.79
C LYS A 6 -25.49 -23.06 -2.38
N LEU A 7 -25.70 -22.49 -3.58
CA LEU A 7 -24.70 -21.66 -4.23
C LEU A 7 -24.29 -20.45 -3.35
N GLY A 8 -25.24 -19.90 -2.58
CA GLY A 8 -25.00 -18.82 -1.62
C GLY A 8 -24.15 -19.20 -0.40
N ASP A 9 -23.99 -20.50 -0.09
CA ASP A 9 -23.11 -20.94 1.00
C ASP A 9 -21.63 -20.98 0.56
N LYS A 10 -21.40 -20.95 -0.75
CA LYS A 10 -20.06 -21.00 -1.36
C LYS A 10 -19.61 -19.66 -1.92
N PHE A 11 -20.53 -18.74 -2.16
CA PHE A 11 -20.28 -17.47 -2.83
C PHE A 11 -20.95 -16.31 -2.12
N ASP A 12 -20.15 -15.32 -1.72
CA ASP A 12 -20.62 -14.09 -1.10
C ASP A 12 -21.11 -13.10 -2.18
N PHE A 13 -22.40 -13.19 -2.49
CA PHE A 13 -23.06 -12.31 -3.44
C PHE A 13 -23.01 -10.83 -3.06
N PRO A 14 -23.28 -10.44 -1.79
CA PRO A 14 -23.12 -9.06 -1.36
C PRO A 14 -21.74 -8.48 -1.71
N LEU A 15 -20.65 -9.17 -1.33
CA LEU A 15 -19.29 -8.71 -1.60
C LEU A 15 -19.01 -8.56 -3.10
N PHE A 16 -19.48 -9.53 -3.90
CA PHE A 16 -19.31 -9.50 -5.35
C PHE A 16 -20.01 -8.30 -5.99
N PHE A 17 -21.30 -8.07 -5.66
CA PHE A 17 -22.06 -6.97 -6.24
C PHE A 17 -21.58 -5.60 -5.76
N THR A 18 -21.15 -5.47 -4.50
CA THR A 18 -20.54 -4.22 -4.02
C THR A 18 -19.24 -3.92 -4.74
N THR A 19 -18.40 -4.94 -4.96
CA THR A 19 -17.14 -4.78 -5.71
C THR A 19 -17.42 -4.37 -7.16
N LEU A 20 -18.39 -5.01 -7.81
CA LEU A 20 -18.79 -4.68 -9.17
C LEU A 20 -19.32 -3.24 -9.27
N ALA A 21 -20.14 -2.80 -8.31
CA ALA A 21 -20.63 -1.42 -8.26
C ALA A 21 -19.49 -0.41 -8.14
N LEU A 22 -18.51 -0.64 -7.26
CA LEU A 22 -17.33 0.22 -7.12
C LEU A 22 -16.50 0.28 -8.41
N VAL A 23 -16.32 -0.85 -9.10
CA VAL A 23 -15.63 -0.90 -10.39
C VAL A 23 -16.37 -0.10 -11.46
N ILE A 24 -17.71 -0.18 -11.51
CA ILE A 24 -18.53 0.61 -12.44
C ILE A 24 -18.38 2.10 -12.15
N ILE A 25 -18.43 2.52 -10.89
CA ILE A 25 -18.21 3.92 -10.49
C ILE A 25 -16.82 4.39 -10.93
N GLY A 26 -15.79 3.58 -10.71
CA GLY A 26 -14.43 3.86 -11.18
C GLY A 26 -14.33 3.99 -12.71
N LEU A 27 -15.01 3.12 -13.47
CA LEU A 27 -15.07 3.20 -14.93
C LEU A 27 -15.75 4.48 -15.41
N VAL A 28 -16.85 4.89 -14.77
CA VAL A 28 -17.55 6.14 -15.08
C VAL A 28 -16.64 7.35 -14.85
N ALA A 29 -15.89 7.36 -13.75
CA ALA A 29 -14.92 8.42 -13.47
C ALA A 29 -13.75 8.45 -14.47
N ILE A 30 -13.22 7.28 -14.87
CA ILE A 30 -12.15 7.18 -15.88
C ILE A 30 -12.67 7.66 -17.23
N TYR A 31 -13.89 7.28 -17.61
CA TYR A 31 -14.50 7.77 -18.84
C TYR A 31 -14.60 9.30 -18.84
N SER A 32 -15.12 9.88 -17.75
CA SER A 32 -15.26 11.34 -17.64
C SER A 32 -13.94 12.09 -17.73
N SER A 33 -12.90 11.60 -17.03
CA SER A 33 -11.59 12.26 -16.99
C SER A 33 -10.75 12.09 -18.27
N THR A 34 -11.10 11.13 -19.14
CA THR A 34 -10.32 10.82 -20.34
C THR A 34 -10.96 11.33 -21.64
N ILE A 35 -12.27 11.60 -21.66
CA ILE A 35 -12.99 11.98 -22.89
C ILE A 35 -12.50 13.30 -23.50
N SER A 36 -12.19 14.29 -22.67
CA SER A 36 -11.73 15.62 -23.07
C SER A 36 -10.21 15.74 -23.12
N ASN A 37 -9.49 14.69 -22.71
CA ASN A 37 -8.04 14.75 -22.56
C ASN A 37 -7.31 13.93 -23.65
N PRO A 38 -6.55 14.59 -24.56
CA PRO A 38 -5.77 13.90 -25.58
C PRO A 38 -4.74 12.91 -25.03
N LEU A 39 -4.20 13.15 -23.84
CA LEU A 39 -3.22 12.27 -23.18
C LEU A 39 -3.87 11.02 -22.57
N GLY A 40 -5.16 11.11 -22.21
CA GLY A 40 -5.93 10.00 -21.65
C GLY A 40 -6.58 9.10 -22.70
N LYS A 41 -6.43 9.42 -23.99
CA LYS A 41 -7.08 8.69 -25.08
C LYS A 41 -6.65 7.22 -25.10
N GLY A 42 -7.61 6.30 -25.07
CA GLY A 42 -7.34 4.86 -25.04
C GLY A 42 -7.31 4.25 -23.63
N ASN A 43 -7.29 5.05 -22.56
CA ASN A 43 -7.20 4.53 -21.19
C ASN A 43 -8.51 3.86 -20.74
N PHE A 44 -9.66 4.39 -21.15
CA PHE A 44 -10.95 3.77 -20.87
C PHE A 44 -11.06 2.39 -21.53
N GLU A 45 -10.66 2.26 -22.80
CA GLU A 45 -10.66 0.99 -23.53
C GLU A 45 -9.71 -0.03 -22.90
N LYS A 46 -8.51 0.41 -22.47
CA LYS A 46 -7.58 -0.44 -21.71
C LYS A 46 -8.20 -0.91 -20.39
N GLN A 47 -8.92 -0.04 -19.69
CA GLN A 47 -9.57 -0.39 -18.43
C GLN A 47 -10.72 -1.39 -18.63
N LEU A 48 -11.48 -1.29 -19.73
CA LEU A 48 -12.49 -2.30 -20.08
C LEU A 48 -11.86 -3.66 -20.37
N ILE A 49 -10.74 -3.70 -21.09
CA ILE A 49 -9.97 -4.93 -21.31
C ILE A 49 -9.47 -5.51 -19.98
N ALA A 50 -8.95 -4.65 -19.09
CA ALA A 50 -8.49 -5.05 -17.76
C ALA A 50 -9.64 -5.60 -16.89
N LEU A 51 -10.85 -5.03 -16.97
CA LEU A 51 -12.04 -5.55 -16.30
C LEU A 51 -12.40 -6.96 -16.82
N GLY A 52 -12.40 -7.15 -18.14
CA GLY A 52 -12.63 -8.46 -18.73
C GLY A 52 -11.58 -9.49 -18.27
N ALA A 53 -10.31 -9.13 -18.35
CA ALA A 53 -9.20 -10.00 -17.94
C ALA A 53 -9.24 -10.34 -16.44
N SER A 54 -9.51 -9.36 -15.57
CA SER A 54 -9.62 -9.58 -14.12
C SER A 54 -10.83 -10.41 -13.73
N THR A 55 -11.97 -10.26 -14.44
CA THR A 55 -13.16 -11.10 -14.23
C THR A 55 -12.88 -12.56 -14.60
N ILE A 56 -12.18 -12.80 -15.73
CA ILE A 56 -11.76 -14.15 -16.12
C ILE A 56 -10.78 -14.71 -15.07
N ALA A 57 -9.78 -13.93 -14.67
CA ALA A 57 -8.82 -14.34 -13.65
C ALA A 57 -9.50 -14.69 -12.31
N PHE A 58 -10.49 -13.90 -11.88
CA PHE A 58 -11.29 -14.17 -10.69
C PHE A 58 -11.98 -15.53 -10.76
N PHE A 59 -12.70 -15.84 -11.83
CA PHE A 59 -13.37 -17.14 -11.98
C PHE A 59 -12.37 -18.29 -12.07
N VAL A 60 -11.23 -18.11 -12.75
CA VAL A 60 -10.17 -19.12 -12.79
C VAL A 60 -9.63 -19.40 -11.37
N VAL A 61 -9.33 -18.36 -10.59
CA VAL A 61 -8.86 -18.49 -9.20
C VAL A 61 -9.91 -19.16 -8.32
N TYR A 62 -11.19 -18.81 -8.48
CA TYR A 62 -12.32 -19.38 -7.75
C TYR A 62 -12.48 -20.90 -7.97
N LEU A 63 -12.08 -21.42 -9.13
CA LEU A 63 -12.14 -22.86 -9.42
C LEU A 63 -11.10 -23.68 -8.65
N PHE A 64 -10.05 -23.06 -8.10
CA PHE A 64 -9.01 -23.79 -7.38
C PHE A 64 -9.46 -24.17 -5.96
N PRO A 65 -9.22 -25.42 -5.53
CA PRO A 65 -9.54 -25.84 -4.17
C PRO A 65 -8.60 -25.20 -3.15
N THR A 66 -9.06 -24.96 -1.91
CA THR A 66 -8.26 -24.37 -0.83
C THR A 66 -6.93 -25.10 -0.56
N LYS A 67 -6.89 -26.42 -0.76
CA LYS A 67 -5.67 -27.24 -0.65
C LYS A 67 -4.59 -26.83 -1.66
N PHE A 68 -4.98 -26.39 -2.86
CA PHE A 68 -4.05 -25.90 -3.88
C PHE A 68 -3.30 -24.68 -3.36
N PHE A 69 -3.99 -23.69 -2.80
CA PHE A 69 -3.38 -22.49 -2.24
C PHE A 69 -2.38 -22.81 -1.11
N ARG A 70 -2.74 -23.75 -0.21
CA ARG A 70 -1.82 -24.20 0.85
C ARG A 70 -0.56 -24.86 0.30
N MET A 71 -0.68 -25.69 -0.75
CA MET A 71 0.45 -26.35 -1.40
C MET A 71 1.33 -25.36 -2.18
N MET A 72 0.71 -24.37 -2.83
CA MET A 72 1.38 -23.37 -3.65
C MET A 72 1.96 -22.19 -2.85
N THR A 73 1.72 -22.12 -1.54
CA THR A 73 2.15 -20.98 -0.72
C THR A 73 3.66 -20.75 -0.76
N VAL A 74 4.47 -21.78 -0.46
CA VAL A 74 5.94 -21.64 -0.45
C VAL A 74 6.49 -21.38 -1.87
N PRO A 75 6.08 -22.11 -2.92
CA PRO A 75 6.47 -21.79 -4.30
C PRO A 75 6.08 -20.37 -4.74
N SER A 76 4.86 -19.92 -4.42
CA SER A 76 4.36 -18.59 -4.76
C SER A 76 5.19 -17.48 -4.09
N TYR A 77 5.54 -17.66 -2.82
CA TYR A 77 6.39 -16.72 -2.11
C TYR A 77 7.80 -16.66 -2.71
N ALA A 78 8.45 -17.82 -2.93
CA ALA A 78 9.76 -17.86 -3.56
C ALA A 78 9.75 -17.23 -4.96
N PHE A 79 8.71 -17.51 -5.76
CA PHE A 79 8.52 -16.91 -7.07
C PHE A 79 8.33 -15.39 -7.00
N SER A 80 7.59 -14.89 -6.00
CA SER A 80 7.43 -13.44 -5.82
C SER A 80 8.73 -12.73 -5.47
N ILE A 81 9.57 -13.32 -4.61
CA ILE A 81 10.90 -12.79 -4.30
C ILE A 81 11.78 -12.78 -5.56
N PHE A 82 11.73 -13.86 -6.34
CA PHE A 82 12.43 -13.95 -7.61
C PHE A 82 11.99 -12.86 -8.60
N LEU A 83 10.68 -12.59 -8.72
CA LEU A 83 10.16 -11.53 -9.58
C LEU A 83 10.60 -10.13 -9.12
N LEU A 84 10.63 -9.87 -7.81
CA LEU A 84 11.14 -8.61 -7.25
C LEU A 84 12.64 -8.44 -7.53
N ILE A 85 13.43 -9.51 -7.45
CA ILE A 85 14.85 -9.46 -7.83
C ILE A 85 15.00 -9.19 -9.33
N ILE A 86 14.18 -9.83 -10.16
CA ILE A 86 14.22 -9.64 -11.62
C ILE A 86 13.88 -8.21 -12.01
N VAL A 87 12.84 -7.61 -11.43
CA VAL A 87 12.41 -6.27 -11.83
C VAL A 87 13.44 -5.20 -11.48
N LEU A 88 14.29 -5.41 -10.47
CA LEU A 88 15.46 -4.54 -10.22
C LEU A 88 16.44 -4.50 -11.41
N ILE A 89 16.52 -5.59 -12.19
CA ILE A 89 17.45 -5.74 -13.32
C ILE A 89 16.80 -5.29 -14.63
N ILE A 90 15.60 -5.79 -14.94
CA ILE A 90 14.93 -5.59 -16.24
C ILE A 90 13.74 -4.61 -16.19
N GLY A 91 13.41 -4.10 -15.01
CA GLY A 91 12.25 -3.25 -14.80
C GLY A 91 12.36 -1.94 -15.56
N LYS A 92 11.26 -1.54 -16.19
CA LYS A 92 11.15 -0.26 -16.87
C LYS A 92 10.92 0.84 -15.83
N SER A 93 11.63 1.95 -15.99
CA SER A 93 11.42 3.14 -15.14
C SER A 93 10.11 3.82 -15.54
N ALA A 94 9.20 3.97 -14.58
CA ALA A 94 7.97 4.75 -14.69
C ALA A 94 7.81 5.60 -13.42
N GLY A 95 7.55 6.90 -13.55
CA GLY A 95 7.37 7.79 -12.40
C GLY A 95 8.59 7.90 -11.45
N GLY A 96 9.79 7.52 -11.91
CA GLY A 96 11.01 7.51 -11.11
C GLY A 96 11.28 6.20 -10.34
N ALA A 97 10.42 5.19 -10.46
CA ALA A 97 10.59 3.86 -9.88
C ALA A 97 10.74 2.79 -10.96
N LYS A 98 11.57 1.77 -10.70
CA LYS A 98 11.77 0.61 -11.59
C LYS A 98 10.95 -0.58 -11.10
N SER A 99 9.63 -0.47 -11.17
CA SER A 99 8.70 -1.44 -10.56
C SER A 99 7.86 -2.25 -11.55
N TRP A 100 7.98 -1.98 -12.87
CA TRP A 100 7.12 -2.62 -13.88
C TRP A 100 7.90 -3.48 -14.86
N ILE A 101 7.40 -4.70 -15.10
CA ILE A 101 7.86 -5.57 -16.18
C ILE A 101 6.87 -5.49 -17.34
N THR A 102 7.33 -5.06 -18.51
CA THR A 102 6.47 -4.86 -19.69
C THR A 102 6.67 -5.97 -20.71
N PHE A 103 5.59 -6.63 -21.12
CA PHE A 103 5.57 -7.67 -22.15
C PHE A 103 4.49 -7.38 -23.19
N GLY A 104 4.88 -7.09 -24.44
CA GLY A 104 3.96 -7.08 -25.58
C GLY A 104 2.71 -6.21 -25.42
N GLY A 105 2.80 -5.09 -24.70
CA GLY A 105 1.68 -4.18 -24.44
C GLY A 105 1.02 -4.33 -23.06
N PHE A 106 1.34 -5.38 -22.31
CA PHE A 106 0.92 -5.55 -20.92
C PHE A 106 2.03 -5.11 -19.97
N SER A 107 1.64 -4.56 -18.82
CA SER A 107 2.54 -4.19 -17.75
C SER A 107 2.15 -4.97 -16.51
N PHE A 108 3.10 -5.64 -15.89
CA PHE A 108 2.92 -6.43 -14.68
C PHE A 108 3.80 -5.87 -13.58
N GLN A 109 3.22 -5.63 -12.41
CA GLN A 109 3.93 -5.12 -11.24
C GLN A 109 4.14 -6.28 -10.24
N PRO A 110 5.39 -6.74 -10.04
CA PRO A 110 5.68 -7.85 -9.12
C PRO A 110 5.26 -7.60 -7.67
N SER A 111 5.28 -6.35 -7.20
CA SER A 111 4.89 -5.98 -5.83
C SER A 111 3.42 -6.34 -5.51
N GLU A 112 2.53 -6.27 -6.50
CA GLU A 112 1.12 -6.68 -6.35
C GLU A 112 1.00 -8.18 -6.04
N TYR A 113 1.75 -9.01 -6.78
CA TYR A 113 1.78 -10.45 -6.54
C TYR A 113 2.48 -10.78 -5.21
N ALA A 114 3.55 -10.06 -4.87
CA ALA A 114 4.29 -10.24 -3.64
C ALA A 114 3.45 -9.98 -2.38
N LYS A 115 2.51 -9.01 -2.43
CA LYS A 115 1.55 -8.79 -1.33
C LYS A 115 0.74 -10.06 -1.05
N ILE A 116 0.12 -10.64 -2.08
CA ILE A 116 -0.73 -11.83 -1.95
C ILE A 116 0.09 -13.03 -1.45
N SER A 117 1.25 -13.29 -2.07
CA SER A 117 2.10 -14.44 -1.71
C SER A 117 2.64 -14.33 -0.27
N SER A 118 2.93 -13.12 0.21
CA SER A 118 3.43 -12.89 1.55
C SER A 118 2.35 -13.05 2.61
N VAL A 119 1.11 -12.60 2.33
CA VAL A 119 -0.05 -12.91 3.19
C VAL A 119 -0.19 -14.41 3.34
N MET A 120 -0.16 -15.14 2.22
CA MET A 120 -0.27 -16.59 2.23
C MET A 120 0.87 -17.24 3.03
N MET A 121 2.12 -16.79 2.83
CA MET A 121 3.30 -17.35 3.50
C MET A 121 3.29 -17.10 5.00
N ILE A 122 2.95 -15.88 5.43
CA ILE A 122 2.79 -15.53 6.84
C ILE A 122 1.68 -16.37 7.45
N ALA A 123 0.49 -16.42 6.83
CA ALA A 123 -0.63 -17.23 7.32
C ALA A 123 -0.27 -18.73 7.41
N TYR A 124 0.44 -19.26 6.41
CA TYR A 124 0.89 -20.64 6.40
C TYR A 124 1.87 -20.94 7.54
N TYR A 125 2.84 -20.06 7.78
CA TYR A 125 3.81 -20.22 8.87
C TYR A 125 3.14 -20.14 10.24
N LEU A 126 2.23 -19.19 10.42
CA LEU A 126 1.47 -19.01 11.66
C LEU A 126 0.47 -20.14 11.94
N SER A 127 -0.03 -20.81 10.89
CA SER A 127 -0.94 -21.95 11.05
C SER A 127 -0.29 -23.22 11.62
N LYS A 128 1.05 -23.26 11.74
CA LYS A 128 1.76 -24.41 12.27
C LYS A 128 1.66 -24.43 13.79
N GLN A 129 1.29 -25.58 14.37
CA GLN A 129 1.15 -25.76 15.83
C GLN A 129 2.41 -25.45 16.63
N SER A 130 3.59 -25.52 16.00
CA SER A 130 4.88 -25.22 16.65
C SER A 130 5.16 -23.72 16.80
N THR A 131 4.38 -22.86 16.16
CA THR A 131 4.64 -21.42 16.12
C THR A 131 4.05 -20.76 17.35
N ASN A 132 4.88 -20.15 18.18
CA ASN A 132 4.45 -19.38 19.35
C ASN A 132 4.94 -17.93 19.22
N LEU A 133 4.00 -16.99 19.06
CA LEU A 133 4.25 -15.56 18.91
C LEU A 133 4.74 -14.86 20.20
N GLU A 134 4.95 -15.60 21.29
CA GLU A 134 5.69 -15.12 22.45
C GLU A 134 7.20 -15.33 22.32
N ASN A 135 7.65 -16.20 21.41
CA ASN A 135 9.05 -16.46 21.16
C ASN A 135 9.63 -15.46 20.16
N LEU A 136 10.74 -14.81 20.54
CA LEU A 136 11.46 -13.86 19.68
C LEU A 136 11.87 -14.46 18.34
N LYS A 137 12.16 -15.77 18.29
CA LYS A 137 12.51 -16.46 17.04
C LYS A 137 11.37 -16.45 16.03
N ASP A 138 10.15 -16.74 16.47
CA ASP A 138 9.00 -16.83 15.57
C ASP A 138 8.55 -15.44 15.12
N ILE A 139 8.60 -14.45 16.01
CA ILE A 139 8.42 -13.04 15.65
C ILE A 139 9.44 -12.63 14.58
N PHE A 140 10.72 -12.95 14.78
CA PHE A 140 11.77 -12.62 13.81
C PHE A 140 11.53 -13.29 12.45
N ILE A 141 11.11 -14.55 12.41
CA ILE A 141 10.83 -15.25 11.15
C ILE A 141 9.65 -14.60 10.42
N VAL A 142 8.57 -14.27 11.12
CA VAL A 142 7.40 -13.63 10.49
C VAL A 142 7.77 -12.23 9.98
N LEU A 143 8.54 -11.46 10.75
CA LEU A 143 9.07 -10.17 10.31
C LEU A 143 9.99 -10.32 9.10
N ALA A 144 10.86 -11.34 9.08
CA ALA A 144 11.73 -11.58 7.93
C ALA A 144 10.94 -11.93 6.66
N ILE A 145 9.88 -12.75 6.77
CA ILE A 145 8.99 -13.07 5.66
C ILE A 145 8.24 -11.82 5.17
N GLY A 146 7.75 -10.98 6.07
CA GLY A 146 7.04 -9.75 5.68
C GLY A 146 7.97 -8.66 5.12
N LEU A 147 9.10 -8.41 5.79
CA LEU A 147 9.98 -7.29 5.47
C LEU A 147 10.92 -7.57 4.29
N ALA A 148 11.20 -8.84 3.95
CA ALA A 148 12.05 -9.14 2.80
C ALA A 148 11.50 -8.58 1.46
N PRO A 149 10.22 -8.79 1.09
CA PRO A 149 9.61 -8.10 -0.05
C PRO A 149 9.65 -6.58 0.07
N VAL A 150 9.36 -6.03 1.26
CA VAL A 150 9.37 -4.58 1.49
C VAL A 150 10.74 -3.99 1.20
N GLY A 151 11.81 -4.64 1.67
CA GLY A 151 13.19 -4.23 1.41
C GLY A 151 13.55 -4.24 -0.07
N LEU A 152 13.12 -5.26 -0.82
CA LEU A 152 13.31 -5.31 -2.27
C LEU A 152 12.55 -4.18 -2.99
N ILE A 153 11.32 -3.90 -2.59
CA ILE A 153 10.52 -2.81 -3.18
C ILE A 153 11.13 -1.44 -2.87
N MET A 154 11.73 -1.27 -1.68
CA MET A 154 12.47 -0.04 -1.35
C MET A 154 13.70 0.16 -2.26
N LEU A 155 14.30 -0.93 -2.75
CA LEU A 155 15.38 -0.88 -3.76
C LEU A 155 14.86 -0.55 -5.17
N GLU A 156 13.55 -0.66 -5.43
CA GLU A 156 12.88 -0.26 -6.69
C GLU A 156 12.51 1.23 -6.75
N PRO A 157 13.06 2.05 -5.85
CA PRO A 157 12.49 3.29 -5.31
C PRO A 157 10.96 3.46 -5.20
N ASP A 158 10.18 2.39 -5.02
CA ASP A 158 8.71 2.47 -4.92
C ASP A 158 8.22 2.58 -3.46
N LEU A 159 8.37 3.79 -2.89
CA LEU A 159 7.98 4.07 -1.50
C LEU A 159 6.48 3.84 -1.24
N GLY A 160 5.62 4.10 -2.22
CA GLY A 160 4.16 3.95 -2.07
C GLY A 160 3.79 2.49 -1.81
N SER A 161 4.28 1.59 -2.66
CA SER A 161 4.07 0.15 -2.51
C SER A 161 4.68 -0.37 -1.20
N SER A 162 5.88 0.09 -0.82
CA SER A 162 6.52 -0.30 0.45
C SER A 162 5.69 0.05 1.67
N PHE A 163 5.12 1.26 1.75
CA PHE A 163 4.30 1.68 2.88
C PHE A 163 2.99 0.90 2.98
N VAL A 164 2.30 0.69 1.85
CA VAL A 164 1.06 -0.13 1.82
C VAL A 164 1.35 -1.55 2.28
N PHE A 165 2.43 -2.14 1.80
CA PHE A 165 2.83 -3.50 2.17
C PHE A 165 3.21 -3.58 3.65
N PHE A 166 4.01 -2.64 4.17
CA PHE A 166 4.35 -2.57 5.58
C PHE A 166 3.10 -2.48 6.47
N GLY A 167 2.15 -1.61 6.12
CA GLY A 167 0.87 -1.50 6.82
C GLY A 167 0.06 -2.80 6.80
N MET A 168 0.03 -3.50 5.66
CA MET A 168 -0.64 -4.79 5.54
C MET A 168 -0.03 -5.86 6.46
N ILE A 169 1.30 -5.92 6.56
CA ILE A 169 2.00 -6.86 7.45
C ILE A 169 1.63 -6.59 8.92
N LEU A 170 1.57 -5.32 9.33
CA LEU A 170 1.18 -4.94 10.68
C LEU A 170 -0.23 -5.42 11.04
N ILE A 171 -1.19 -5.29 10.11
CA ILE A 171 -2.57 -5.76 10.30
C ILE A 171 -2.60 -7.29 10.45
N LEU A 172 -1.83 -8.02 9.63
CA LEU A 172 -1.74 -9.47 9.73
C LEU A 172 -1.11 -9.95 11.04
N LEU A 173 -0.07 -9.25 11.50
CA LEU A 173 0.58 -9.50 12.78
C LEU A 173 -0.36 -9.25 13.96
N PHE A 174 -1.22 -8.22 13.88
CA PHE A 174 -2.24 -8.00 14.89
C PHE A 174 -3.25 -9.14 14.92
N TRP A 175 -3.78 -9.52 13.75
CA TRP A 175 -4.80 -10.56 13.65
C TRP A 175 -4.25 -11.94 14.05
N SER A 176 -2.96 -12.20 13.84
CA SER A 176 -2.34 -13.45 14.26
C SER A 176 -2.25 -13.63 15.78
N GLY A 177 -2.55 -12.59 16.55
CA GLY A 177 -2.57 -12.63 18.01
C GLY A 177 -1.25 -12.20 18.67
N ILE A 178 -0.40 -11.43 17.97
CA ILE A 178 0.74 -10.78 18.63
C ILE A 178 0.23 -9.91 19.79
N SER A 179 0.88 -10.02 20.95
CA SER A 179 0.56 -9.19 22.12
C SER A 179 0.71 -7.70 21.81
N LEU A 180 -0.05 -6.84 22.50
CA LEU A 180 0.08 -5.39 22.38
C LEU A 180 1.53 -4.91 22.59
N PHE A 181 2.29 -5.61 23.43
CA PHE A 181 3.72 -5.36 23.62
C PHE A 181 4.53 -5.68 22.36
N GLY A 182 4.31 -6.85 21.73
CA GLY A 182 4.99 -7.21 20.49
C GLY A 182 4.70 -6.23 19.35
N MET A 183 3.45 -5.77 19.24
CA MET A 183 3.11 -4.71 18.28
C MET A 183 3.84 -3.40 18.58
N PHE A 184 3.90 -3.01 19.85
CA PHE A 184 4.67 -1.84 20.28
C PHE A 184 6.14 -1.95 19.87
N VAL A 185 6.78 -3.11 20.06
CA VAL A 185 8.18 -3.35 19.66
C VAL A 185 8.39 -3.20 18.16
N VAL A 186 7.43 -3.65 17.35
CA VAL A 186 7.51 -3.54 15.87
C VAL A 186 7.23 -2.11 15.39
N LEU A 187 6.30 -1.40 16.03
CA LEU A 187 5.86 -0.06 15.62
C LEU A 187 6.75 1.07 16.12
N SER A 188 7.31 0.93 17.33
CA SER A 188 8.05 2.01 17.97
C SER A 188 9.21 2.55 17.11
N PRO A 189 10.02 1.72 16.41
CA PRO A 189 11.13 2.23 15.62
C PRO A 189 10.64 3.13 14.48
N ALA A 190 9.56 2.73 13.79
CA ALA A 190 8.94 3.54 12.75
C ALA A 190 8.38 4.86 13.30
N LEU A 191 7.77 4.85 14.49
CA LEU A 191 7.26 6.07 15.13
C LEU A 191 8.38 7.03 15.53
N VAL A 192 9.47 6.52 16.13
CA VAL A 192 10.64 7.34 16.48
C VAL A 192 11.31 7.90 15.21
N SER A 193 11.42 7.08 14.17
CA SER A 193 11.93 7.49 12.87
C SER A 193 11.12 8.63 12.25
N VAL A 194 9.80 8.52 12.21
CA VAL A 194 8.94 9.60 11.71
C VAL A 194 9.03 10.85 12.59
N ALA A 195 9.07 10.69 13.92
CA ALA A 195 9.23 11.81 14.84
C ALA A 195 10.56 12.56 14.61
N SER A 196 11.63 11.84 14.24
CA SER A 196 12.94 12.43 13.94
C SER A 196 12.88 13.43 12.78
N LEU A 197 12.04 13.19 11.77
CA LEU A 197 11.87 14.10 10.61
C LEU A 197 11.36 15.49 11.01
N PHE A 198 10.66 15.61 12.15
CA PHE A 198 10.16 16.89 12.67
C PHE A 198 11.18 17.61 13.57
N GLY A 199 12.32 16.98 13.85
CA GLY A 199 13.43 17.54 14.61
C GLY A 199 13.70 16.82 15.94
N ILE A 200 14.85 17.13 16.53
CA ILE A 200 15.40 16.44 17.71
C ILE A 200 14.45 16.44 18.91
N TYR A 201 13.67 17.51 19.11
CA TYR A 201 12.73 17.60 20.23
C TYR A 201 11.62 16.54 20.12
N TYR A 202 11.07 16.31 18.93
CA TYR A 202 10.04 15.30 18.71
C TYR A 202 10.62 13.88 18.83
N MET A 203 11.85 13.66 18.36
CA MET A 203 12.57 12.40 18.57
C MET A 203 12.71 12.09 20.07
N LEU A 204 13.19 13.06 20.87
CA LEU A 204 13.34 12.87 22.32
C LEU A 204 12.01 12.60 23.01
N MET A 205 10.93 13.32 22.66
CA MET A 205 9.59 13.07 23.21
C MET A 205 9.12 11.64 22.90
N SER A 206 9.32 11.16 21.67
CA SER A 206 8.95 9.81 21.26
C SER A 206 9.74 8.74 22.02
N LEU A 207 11.04 8.95 22.28
CA LEU A 207 11.88 8.05 23.06
C LEU A 207 11.46 8.00 24.54
N VAL A 208 11.06 9.14 25.12
CA VAL A 208 10.50 9.19 26.48
C VAL A 208 9.17 8.43 26.55
N ALA A 209 8.33 8.51 25.53
CA ALA A 209 7.09 7.73 25.46
C ALA A 209 7.38 6.22 25.35
N VAL A 210 8.35 5.82 24.52
CA VAL A 210 8.82 4.43 24.40
C VAL A 210 9.34 3.92 25.75
N LEU A 211 10.16 4.71 26.44
CA LEU A 211 10.64 4.41 27.80
C LEU A 211 9.47 4.17 28.77
N ALA A 212 8.50 5.09 28.83
CA ALA A 212 7.36 4.99 29.72
C ALA A 212 6.52 3.73 29.45
N LEU A 213 6.31 3.38 28.17
CA LEU A 213 5.61 2.16 27.78
C LEU A 213 6.39 0.90 28.16
N LEU A 214 7.72 0.88 27.98
CA LEU A 214 8.55 -0.24 28.42
C LEU A 214 8.46 -0.47 29.94
N PHE A 215 8.45 0.61 30.73
CA PHE A 215 8.22 0.52 32.18
C PHE A 215 6.81 0.00 32.51
N TYR A 216 5.78 0.43 31.78
CA TYR A 216 4.40 -0.05 31.96
C TYR A 216 4.26 -1.56 31.74
N PHE A 217 4.92 -2.10 30.71
CA PHE A 217 4.90 -3.54 30.41
C PHE A 217 5.78 -4.39 31.32
N LYS A 218 6.51 -3.78 32.28
CA LYS A 218 7.33 -4.45 33.32
C LYS A 218 8.22 -5.58 32.78
N LYS A 219 8.93 -5.32 31.68
CA LYS A 219 9.83 -6.30 31.04
C LYS A 219 11.25 -6.22 31.59
N ASP A 220 12.03 -7.26 31.32
CA ASP A 220 13.43 -7.35 31.74
C ASP A 220 14.25 -6.15 31.26
N LEU A 221 15.21 -5.73 32.09
CA LEU A 221 16.06 -4.57 31.81
C LEU A 221 16.87 -4.74 30.52
N PHE A 222 17.36 -5.95 30.26
CA PHE A 222 18.13 -6.25 29.05
C PHE A 222 17.28 -6.11 27.77
N LEU A 223 16.05 -6.63 27.79
CA LEU A 223 15.12 -6.54 26.66
C LEU A 223 14.72 -5.08 26.42
N SER A 224 14.36 -4.36 27.48
CA SER A 224 13.99 -2.95 27.42
C SER A 224 15.14 -2.09 26.91
N GLY A 225 16.37 -2.32 27.39
CA GLY A 225 17.57 -1.64 26.91
C GLY A 225 17.86 -1.91 25.43
N SER A 226 17.67 -3.15 24.98
CA SER A 226 17.86 -3.51 23.57
C SER A 226 16.84 -2.82 22.66
N ILE A 227 15.57 -2.79 23.07
CA ILE A 227 14.50 -2.10 22.33
C ILE A 227 14.79 -0.60 22.24
N LEU A 228 15.22 0.03 23.33
CA LEU A 228 15.60 1.45 23.34
C LEU A 228 16.78 1.73 22.42
N GLY A 229 17.84 0.92 22.50
CA GLY A 229 19.00 1.03 21.63
C GLY A 229 18.60 0.96 20.16
N PHE A 230 17.68 0.05 19.81
CA PHE A 230 17.17 -0.07 18.44
C PHE A 230 16.33 1.16 18.01
N ASN A 231 15.49 1.71 18.88
CA ASN A 231 14.72 2.92 18.59
C ASN A 231 15.61 4.16 18.40
N ILE A 232 16.65 4.31 19.23
CA ILE A 232 17.63 5.39 19.09
C ILE A 232 18.35 5.26 17.74
N ALA A 233 18.82 4.05 17.41
CA ALA A 233 19.45 3.79 16.11
C ALA A 233 18.50 4.12 14.95
N SER A 234 17.22 3.75 15.06
CA SER A 234 16.18 4.04 14.06
C SER A 234 15.95 5.54 13.86
N GLY A 235 15.96 6.33 14.94
CA GLY A 235 15.82 7.79 14.87
C GLY A 235 16.94 8.44 14.05
N PHE A 236 18.20 8.15 14.39
CA PHE A 236 19.36 8.70 13.67
C PHE A 236 19.52 8.13 12.26
N PHE A 237 19.07 6.91 12.00
CA PHE A 237 19.15 6.29 10.69
C PHE A 237 18.32 7.03 9.63
N VAL A 238 17.24 7.70 10.04
CA VAL A 238 16.36 8.42 9.11
C VAL A 238 17.05 9.59 8.43
N ASP A 239 17.85 10.36 9.15
CA ASP A 239 18.57 11.50 8.57
C ASP A 239 19.51 11.02 7.44
N TYR A 240 20.20 9.90 7.69
CA TYR A 240 21.04 9.25 6.68
C TYR A 240 20.24 8.73 5.48
N VAL A 241 19.08 8.11 5.72
CA VAL A 241 18.19 7.66 4.62
C VAL A 241 17.68 8.84 3.83
N TYR A 242 17.26 9.92 4.49
CA TYR A 242 16.74 11.13 3.85
C TYR A 242 17.77 11.75 2.89
N ASP A 243 19.04 11.79 3.27
CA ASP A 243 20.13 12.29 2.42
C ASP A 243 20.42 11.40 1.20
N ILE A 244 20.11 10.10 1.28
CA ILE A 244 20.25 9.16 0.16
C ILE A 244 19.05 9.18 -0.79
N LEU A 245 17.89 9.64 -0.32
CA LEU A 245 16.71 9.75 -1.17
C LEU A 245 16.97 10.67 -2.35
N SER A 246 16.40 10.32 -3.51
CA SER A 246 16.50 11.16 -4.69
C SER A 246 15.85 12.54 -4.45
N PRO A 247 16.30 13.62 -5.13
CA PRO A 247 15.75 14.97 -4.93
C PRO A 247 14.22 15.05 -5.12
N HIS A 248 13.66 14.21 -5.99
CA HIS A 248 12.22 14.13 -6.21
C HIS A 248 11.49 13.48 -5.01
N GLN A 249 12.05 12.46 -4.38
CA GLN A 249 11.49 11.84 -3.17
C GLN A 249 11.53 12.79 -1.98
N GLN A 250 12.62 13.53 -1.80
CA GLN A 250 12.73 14.58 -0.77
C GLN A 250 11.65 15.66 -0.97
N LYS A 251 11.47 16.15 -2.21
CA LYS A 251 10.40 17.12 -2.53
C LYS A 251 9.00 16.59 -2.23
N ARG A 252 8.74 15.30 -2.44
CA ARG A 252 7.45 14.68 -2.07
C ARG A 252 7.23 14.66 -0.55
N ILE A 253 8.27 14.41 0.24
CA ILE A 253 8.18 14.47 1.70
C ILE A 253 7.91 15.91 2.15
N GLN A 254 8.61 16.88 1.57
CA GLN A 254 8.42 18.29 1.88
C GLN A 254 7.01 18.78 1.49
N SER A 255 6.53 18.45 0.29
CA SER A 255 5.19 18.83 -0.14
C SER A 255 4.06 18.12 0.62
N PHE A 256 4.33 16.94 1.20
CA PHE A 256 3.40 16.29 2.12
C PHE A 256 3.30 17.02 3.46
N ILE A 257 4.42 17.51 4.00
CA ILE A 257 4.46 18.24 5.26
C ILE A 257 3.87 19.65 5.11
N ASP A 258 4.29 20.37 4.07
CA ASP A 258 3.80 21.71 3.76
C ASP A 258 3.62 21.88 2.24
N PRO A 259 2.41 21.63 1.71
CA PRO A 259 2.08 21.88 0.32
C PRO A 259 2.19 23.36 -0.08
N MET A 260 2.11 24.30 0.87
CA MET A 260 2.15 25.73 0.62
C MET A 260 3.59 26.27 0.51
N ALA A 261 4.60 25.48 0.87
CA ALA A 261 6.00 25.85 0.71
C ALA A 261 6.39 25.97 -0.77
N ASP A 262 5.74 25.22 -1.67
CA ASP A 262 5.93 25.29 -3.13
C ASP A 262 4.60 25.10 -3.88
N PRO A 263 3.72 26.13 -3.91
CA PRO A 263 2.36 26.01 -4.45
C PRO A 263 2.32 25.83 -5.98
N LEU A 264 3.36 26.23 -6.70
CA LEU A 264 3.45 26.15 -8.16
C LEU A 264 4.24 24.95 -8.66
N GLY A 265 5.05 24.33 -7.79
CA GLY A 265 5.80 23.12 -8.10
C GLY A 265 5.19 21.89 -7.44
N SER A 266 5.88 21.38 -6.42
CA SER A 266 5.58 20.09 -5.78
C SER A 266 4.24 20.04 -5.02
N GLY A 267 3.71 21.19 -4.58
CA GLY A 267 2.42 21.32 -3.91
C GLY A 267 1.23 21.56 -4.84
N TYR A 268 1.47 21.93 -6.11
CA TYR A 268 0.42 22.34 -7.05
C TYR A 268 -0.68 21.29 -7.19
N ASN A 269 -0.31 20.03 -7.41
CA ASN A 269 -1.27 18.95 -7.63
C ASN A 269 -2.18 18.73 -6.41
N ALA A 270 -1.62 18.78 -5.20
CA ALA A 270 -2.37 18.62 -3.96
C ALA A 270 -3.35 19.78 -3.72
N ILE A 271 -2.93 21.00 -4.04
CA ILE A 271 -3.79 22.20 -3.91
C ILE A 271 -4.94 22.13 -4.92
N GLN A 272 -4.66 21.83 -6.20
CA GLN A 272 -5.70 21.75 -7.22
C GLN A 272 -6.68 20.61 -6.97
N ALA A 273 -6.19 19.45 -6.50
CA ALA A 273 -7.03 18.35 -6.05
C ALA A 273 -8.05 18.80 -4.99
N LYS A 274 -7.57 19.55 -3.98
CA LYS A 274 -8.44 20.09 -2.92
C LYS A 274 -9.45 21.11 -3.45
N VAL A 275 -9.05 21.96 -4.39
CA VAL A 275 -9.94 22.94 -5.04
C VAL A 275 -11.00 22.25 -5.88
N ALA A 276 -10.65 21.21 -6.64
CA ALA A 276 -11.59 20.43 -7.45
C ALA A 276 -12.67 19.79 -6.58
N ILE A 277 -12.26 19.06 -5.54
CA ILE A 277 -13.19 18.45 -4.56
C ILE A 277 -14.08 19.52 -3.92
N GLY A 278 -13.48 20.64 -3.48
CA GLY A 278 -14.24 21.74 -2.86
C GLY A 278 -15.26 22.39 -3.81
N SER A 279 -14.98 22.40 -5.11
CA SER A 279 -15.85 22.99 -6.12
C SER A 279 -17.08 22.14 -6.46
N GLY A 280 -17.07 20.84 -6.14
CA GLY A 280 -18.23 19.97 -6.31
C GLY A 280 -19.37 20.27 -5.34
N GLY A 281 -19.10 20.91 -4.20
CA GLY A 281 -20.14 21.22 -3.21
C GLY A 281 -20.86 19.97 -2.70
N LEU A 282 -22.12 20.11 -2.28
CA LEU A 282 -22.90 18.99 -1.73
C LEU A 282 -23.37 17.99 -2.79
N TRP A 283 -23.75 18.48 -3.98
CA TRP A 283 -24.47 17.72 -5.00
C TRP A 283 -23.67 17.46 -6.29
N GLY A 284 -22.45 17.98 -6.36
CA GLY A 284 -21.61 17.88 -7.54
C GLY A 284 -21.96 18.92 -8.61
N LYS A 285 -21.09 19.02 -9.61
CA LYS A 285 -21.34 19.83 -10.81
C LYS A 285 -22.14 19.10 -11.89
N GLY A 286 -22.32 17.79 -11.74
CA GLY A 286 -22.91 16.92 -12.74
C GLY A 286 -21.85 16.18 -13.56
N PHE A 287 -22.25 15.02 -14.08
CA PHE A 287 -21.39 14.15 -14.89
C PHE A 287 -20.85 14.90 -16.12
N LEU A 288 -19.53 14.77 -16.38
CA LEU A 288 -18.80 15.48 -17.44
C LEU A 288 -18.74 17.01 -17.30
N SER A 289 -19.22 17.59 -16.20
CA SER A 289 -19.35 19.04 -16.01
C SER A 289 -18.35 19.61 -14.99
N GLY A 290 -17.29 18.86 -14.68
CA GLY A 290 -16.21 19.32 -13.80
C GLY A 290 -15.36 20.41 -14.47
N ASN A 291 -15.24 21.58 -13.86
CA ASN A 291 -14.45 22.67 -14.44
C ASN A 291 -12.94 22.41 -14.25
N GLN A 292 -12.52 21.89 -13.09
CA GLN A 292 -11.09 21.67 -12.82
C GLN A 292 -10.56 20.43 -13.55
N THR A 293 -11.38 19.38 -13.62
CA THR A 293 -11.05 18.16 -14.35
C THR A 293 -11.05 18.37 -15.85
N GLN A 294 -12.15 18.87 -16.43
CA GLN A 294 -12.28 18.98 -17.89
C GLN A 294 -11.34 20.03 -18.49
N LEU A 295 -10.97 21.08 -17.73
CA LEU A 295 -9.98 22.09 -18.16
C LEU A 295 -8.53 21.69 -17.87
N GLN A 296 -8.28 20.45 -17.42
CA GLN A 296 -6.94 19.88 -17.27
C GLN A 296 -6.03 20.63 -16.27
N PHE A 297 -6.61 21.28 -15.26
CA PHE A 297 -5.84 21.98 -14.23
C PHE A 297 -5.11 21.02 -13.28
N ILE A 298 -5.58 19.76 -13.19
CA ILE A 298 -4.92 18.68 -12.45
C ILE A 298 -4.22 17.76 -13.47
N PRO A 299 -2.90 17.52 -13.37
CA PRO A 299 -2.23 16.50 -14.17
C PRO A 299 -2.56 15.08 -13.66
N GLU A 300 -2.56 14.09 -14.54
CA GLU A 300 -2.76 12.66 -14.20
C GLU A 300 -4.10 12.36 -13.47
N GLN A 301 -5.20 12.95 -13.95
CA GLN A 301 -6.54 12.83 -13.35
C GLN A 301 -7.12 11.42 -13.35
N TRP A 302 -6.73 10.58 -14.31
CA TRP A 302 -7.24 9.21 -14.45
C TRP A 302 -6.45 8.18 -13.63
N THR A 303 -5.35 8.59 -12.98
CA THR A 303 -4.54 7.73 -12.09
C THR A 303 -4.55 8.28 -10.67
N ASP A 304 -3.67 9.24 -10.36
CA ASP A 304 -3.35 9.66 -8.99
C ASP A 304 -4.46 10.55 -8.38
N PHE A 305 -5.26 11.20 -9.22
CA PHE A 305 -6.29 12.16 -8.80
C PHE A 305 -7.71 11.81 -9.21
N ILE A 306 -7.99 10.54 -9.51
CA ILE A 306 -9.32 10.09 -9.96
C ILE A 306 -10.43 10.40 -8.95
N TYR A 307 -10.10 10.39 -7.66
CA TYR A 307 -11.04 10.74 -6.60
C TYR A 307 -11.50 12.21 -6.70
N CYS A 308 -10.66 13.10 -7.22
CA CYS A 308 -11.03 14.51 -7.43
C CYS A 308 -12.12 14.65 -8.48
N VAL A 309 -12.12 13.78 -9.49
CA VAL A 309 -13.16 13.73 -10.53
C VAL A 309 -14.49 13.33 -9.91
N ILE A 310 -14.47 12.32 -9.05
CA ILE A 310 -15.68 11.88 -8.35
C ILE A 310 -16.20 13.01 -7.45
N GLY A 311 -15.33 13.60 -6.63
CA GLY A 311 -15.72 14.68 -5.70
C GLY A 311 -16.21 15.95 -6.41
N GLU A 312 -15.65 16.31 -7.56
CA GLU A 312 -16.10 17.47 -8.32
C GLU A 312 -17.44 17.23 -9.03
N GLU A 313 -17.62 16.05 -9.65
CA GLU A 313 -18.79 15.77 -10.48
C GLU A 313 -20.02 15.30 -9.69
N PHE A 314 -19.82 14.49 -8.66
CA PHE A 314 -20.90 13.91 -7.86
C PHE A 314 -21.09 14.63 -6.51
N GLY A 315 -20.09 15.40 -6.06
CA GLY A 315 -20.18 16.16 -4.81
C GLY A 315 -19.95 15.31 -3.58
N PHE A 316 -20.56 15.72 -2.47
CA PHE A 316 -20.37 15.10 -1.16
C PHE A 316 -21.29 13.90 -0.89
N VAL A 317 -22.52 13.92 -1.44
CA VAL A 317 -23.56 12.90 -1.22
C VAL A 317 -23.42 11.74 -2.21
#